data_AF-A0A5D2WPE4-F1
#
_entry.id   AF-A0A5D2WPE4-F1
#
_cell.length_a   1.000
_cell.length_b   1.000
_cell.length_c   1.000
_cell.angle_alpha   90.00
_cell.angle_beta   90.00
_cell.angle_gamma   90.00
#
_symmetry.space_group_name_H-M   'P 1'
#
loop_
_entity.id
_entity.type
_entity.pdbx_description
1 polymer ?
#
loop_
_entity_poly.entity_id
_entity_poly.type
_entity_poly.pdbx_seq_one_letter_code
_entity_poly.pdbx_strand_id
1 'polypeptide(L)'
;MIPNSSRKRQRPPPPHHHASAIVEAFPHRTISESSQKLPRTSFSFNDPSTADVILRFFIDRSPFDSSNPSDSARHSDLQIYLHSRVISRAKYFSTLLSDRWQHQANNHNAGHDSRTIANCNNMFHLNLGVHDDPTVHLTVLQLLYTYDFPTVIASASTALEILPVALELLFEDCVKACVKFLEAVPWSEEEEKRVLSLIPLLREEESKELLARVSPGEDDFCEEMLHGLIEKAMYSQLNMAFVKVFVAKLLRDFSSRESARRVLERAFDANLRIVKESLEQYSSPDFRGDHNETEAIQRLHLHTAMTNGRHLLWLVERMIELKVADSAVKQWSEQAAFTVDLQKAFRDDAWRNIVPGLPAVMLRCTCKLASAVAAGTILSSRQEFAE
;
A
#
# COMPACT_ATOMS: atom_id res chain seq x y z
N MET A 1 -39.53 66.94 -26.95
CA MET A 1 -40.27 65.87 -27.65
C MET A 1 -39.42 64.60 -27.63
N ILE A 2 -40.05 63.51 -27.17
CA ILE A 2 -39.65 62.09 -27.23
C ILE A 2 -38.47 61.63 -26.32
N PRO A 3 -38.74 60.71 -25.37
CA PRO A 3 -37.75 60.13 -24.46
C PRO A 3 -37.14 58.82 -25.00
N ASN A 4 -35.89 58.55 -24.62
CA ASN A 4 -35.18 57.29 -24.87
C ASN A 4 -35.64 56.21 -23.86
N SER A 5 -36.36 55.19 -24.32
CA SER A 5 -36.65 53.99 -23.54
C SER A 5 -35.61 52.90 -23.82
N SER A 6 -34.77 52.60 -22.84
CA SER A 6 -33.91 51.42 -22.81
C SER A 6 -34.72 50.15 -22.51
N ARG A 7 -35.02 49.34 -23.54
CA ARG A 7 -35.53 47.96 -23.36
C ARG A 7 -34.38 46.96 -23.46
N LYS A 8 -33.98 46.45 -22.29
CA LYS A 8 -33.17 45.22 -22.14
C LYS A 8 -33.92 44.04 -22.78
N ARG A 9 -33.29 43.38 -23.76
CA ARG A 9 -33.72 42.06 -24.24
C ARG A 9 -33.38 41.01 -23.18
N GLN A 10 -34.38 40.49 -22.48
CA GLN A 10 -34.27 39.27 -21.69
C GLN A 10 -34.26 38.06 -22.64
N ARG A 11 -33.25 37.19 -22.48
CA ARG A 11 -33.20 35.85 -23.10
C ARG A 11 -34.00 34.88 -22.22
N PRO A 12 -34.81 33.98 -22.78
CA PRO A 12 -35.53 32.96 -22.01
C PRO A 12 -34.56 31.88 -21.50
N PRO A 13 -34.86 31.24 -20.36
CA PRO A 13 -34.06 30.14 -19.82
C PRO A 13 -34.26 28.84 -20.63
N PRO A 14 -33.27 27.94 -20.65
CA PRO A 14 -33.36 26.67 -21.36
C PRO A 14 -34.28 25.66 -20.63
N PRO A 15 -34.83 24.67 -21.35
CA PRO A 15 -35.81 23.74 -20.78
C PRO A 15 -35.15 22.72 -19.84
N HIS A 16 -35.81 22.47 -18.72
CA HIS A 16 -35.49 21.40 -17.78
C HIS A 16 -35.86 20.04 -18.37
N HIS A 17 -34.86 19.26 -18.78
CA HIS A 17 -35.04 17.84 -19.04
C HIS A 17 -35.03 17.08 -17.72
N HIS A 18 -36.21 16.72 -17.23
CA HIS A 18 -36.37 15.68 -16.22
C HIS A 18 -36.10 14.32 -16.86
N ALA A 19 -34.87 13.81 -16.72
CA ALA A 19 -34.59 12.41 -16.87
C ALA A 19 -34.87 11.73 -15.52
N SER A 20 -36.02 11.06 -15.42
CA SER A 20 -36.29 10.12 -14.32
C SER A 20 -35.29 8.97 -14.42
N ALA A 21 -34.28 8.99 -13.56
CA ALA A 21 -33.49 7.81 -13.28
C ALA A 21 -34.38 6.84 -12.49
N ILE A 22 -34.79 5.76 -13.14
CA ILE A 22 -35.36 4.58 -12.49
C ILE A 22 -34.24 4.01 -11.62
N VAL A 23 -34.36 4.21 -10.30
CA VAL A 23 -33.57 3.46 -9.34
C VAL A 23 -34.11 2.04 -9.37
N GLU A 24 -33.42 1.15 -10.08
CA GLU A 24 -33.62 -0.29 -9.89
C GLU A 24 -33.23 -0.60 -8.45
N ALA A 25 -34.26 -0.71 -7.61
CA ALA A 25 -34.17 -1.27 -6.28
C ALA A 25 -33.70 -2.73 -6.42
N PHE A 26 -32.42 -2.95 -6.15
CA PHE A 26 -31.90 -4.29 -5.89
C PHE A 26 -32.75 -4.94 -4.80
N PRO A 27 -33.22 -6.18 -4.99
CA PRO A 27 -34.06 -6.83 -4.00
C PRO A 27 -33.27 -6.97 -2.70
N HIS A 28 -33.85 -6.45 -1.62
CA HIS A 28 -33.46 -6.76 -0.25
C HIS A 28 -33.34 -8.27 -0.11
N ARG A 29 -32.11 -8.77 -0.21
CA ARG A 29 -31.76 -10.12 0.21
C ARG A 29 -31.74 -10.04 1.72
N THR A 30 -32.86 -10.43 2.32
CA THR A 30 -32.96 -10.77 3.73
C THR A 30 -31.74 -11.62 4.07
N ILE A 31 -30.79 -11.05 4.80
CA ILE A 31 -29.69 -11.79 5.39
C ILE A 31 -30.38 -12.67 6.42
N SER A 32 -30.67 -13.89 5.98
CA SER A 32 -31.10 -14.97 6.85
C SER A 32 -30.01 -15.08 7.92
N GLU A 33 -30.40 -14.85 9.16
CA GLU A 33 -29.63 -15.17 10.35
C GLU A 33 -29.23 -16.64 10.31
N SER A 34 -28.14 -16.95 9.61
CA SER A 34 -27.38 -18.15 9.87
C SER A 34 -26.46 -17.84 11.04
N SER A 35 -27.08 -17.63 12.22
CA SER A 35 -26.41 -17.92 13.47
C SER A 35 -26.08 -19.41 13.42
N GLN A 36 -24.88 -19.74 12.95
CA GLN A 36 -24.25 -21.00 13.31
C GLN A 36 -24.09 -20.95 14.83
N LYS A 37 -25.11 -21.44 15.56
CA LYS A 37 -25.04 -21.77 16.98
C LYS A 37 -23.96 -22.83 17.11
N LEU A 38 -22.71 -22.40 17.28
CA LEU A 38 -21.66 -23.23 17.82
C LEU A 38 -22.16 -23.77 19.16
N PRO A 39 -21.93 -25.06 19.47
CA PRO A 39 -22.48 -25.68 20.66
C PRO A 39 -21.88 -25.00 21.88
N ARG A 40 -22.73 -24.26 22.62
CA ARG A 40 -22.43 -23.87 24.00
C ARG A 40 -22.08 -25.14 24.74
N THR A 41 -20.84 -25.23 25.20
CA THR A 41 -20.38 -26.39 25.94
C THR A 41 -21.17 -26.41 27.25
N SER A 42 -21.72 -27.56 27.63
CA SER A 42 -22.39 -27.76 28.92
C SER A 42 -21.43 -27.66 30.11
N PHE A 43 -20.13 -27.49 29.84
CA PHE A 43 -19.06 -27.37 30.81
C PHE A 43 -18.83 -25.91 31.21
N SER A 44 -18.77 -25.65 32.51
CA SER A 44 -18.34 -24.36 33.06
C SER A 44 -16.82 -24.25 33.08
N PHE A 45 -16.32 -23.03 32.90
CA PHE A 45 -14.89 -22.72 33.03
C PHE A 45 -14.45 -22.87 34.48
N ASN A 46 -13.27 -23.46 34.70
CA ASN A 46 -12.68 -23.70 36.03
C ASN A 46 -13.56 -24.52 36.99
N ASP A 47 -14.26 -25.54 36.48
CA ASP A 47 -15.09 -26.44 37.30
C ASP A 47 -14.32 -27.71 37.71
N PRO A 48 -13.89 -27.83 38.98
CA PRO A 48 -13.15 -28.99 39.46
C PRO A 48 -13.98 -30.28 39.53
N SER A 49 -15.32 -30.18 39.49
CA SER A 49 -16.19 -31.36 39.65
C SER A 49 -16.31 -32.19 38.37
N THR A 50 -16.13 -31.55 37.21
CA THR A 50 -16.30 -32.18 35.88
C THR A 50 -15.02 -32.17 35.02
N ALA A 51 -13.98 -31.44 35.45
CA ALA A 51 -12.71 -31.34 34.74
C ALA A 51 -11.95 -32.66 34.66
N ASP A 52 -11.25 -32.84 33.54
CA ASP A 52 -10.32 -33.93 33.27
C ASP A 52 -8.89 -33.40 32.97
N VAL A 53 -8.66 -32.10 33.09
CA VAL A 53 -7.35 -31.46 32.91
C VAL A 53 -7.10 -30.46 34.05
N ILE A 54 -5.91 -30.53 34.67
CA ILE A 54 -5.35 -29.48 35.52
C ILE A 54 -4.26 -28.77 34.72
N LEU A 55 -4.44 -27.46 34.49
CA LEU A 55 -3.39 -26.61 33.93
C LEU A 55 -2.77 -25.78 35.05
N ARG A 56 -1.46 -25.90 35.22
CA ARG A 56 -0.66 -25.07 36.13
C ARG A 56 0.08 -24.01 35.35
N PHE A 57 -0.08 -22.76 35.76
CA PHE A 57 0.75 -21.67 35.29
C PHE A 57 2.00 -21.57 36.16
N PHE A 58 3.15 -21.41 35.52
CA PHE A 58 4.40 -21.08 36.19
C PHE A 58 5.03 -19.87 35.50
N ILE A 59 5.69 -19.01 36.29
CA ILE A 59 6.41 -17.86 35.75
C ILE A 59 7.78 -18.36 35.30
N ASP A 60 8.06 -18.25 34.00
CA ASP A 60 9.33 -18.69 33.44
C ASP A 60 10.39 -17.61 33.68
N ARG A 61 11.13 -17.72 34.80
CA ARG A 61 12.28 -16.84 35.06
C ARG A 61 13.48 -17.34 34.27
N SER A 62 14.04 -16.46 33.46
CA SER A 62 15.32 -16.63 32.78
C SER A 62 16.39 -17.23 33.72
N PRO A 63 17.17 -18.24 33.30
CA PRO A 63 18.24 -18.83 34.11
C PRO A 63 19.36 -17.84 34.50
N PHE A 64 19.36 -16.62 33.96
CA PHE A 64 20.36 -15.58 34.23
C PHE A 64 19.98 -14.61 35.37
N ASP A 65 18.75 -14.68 35.92
CA ASP A 65 18.37 -13.87 37.08
C ASP A 65 18.91 -14.47 38.38
N SER A 66 20.17 -14.18 38.63
CA SER A 66 20.90 -14.50 39.86
C SER A 66 20.45 -13.58 41.00
N SER A 67 19.35 -13.94 41.68
CA SER A 67 19.04 -13.39 43.00
C SER A 67 18.76 -14.51 44.01
N ASN A 68 19.45 -14.40 45.14
CA ASN A 68 19.64 -15.33 46.26
C ASN A 68 18.49 -16.33 46.58
N PRO A 69 18.80 -17.60 46.93
CA PRO A 69 17.82 -18.66 47.12
C PRO A 69 17.20 -18.69 48.54
N SER A 70 16.88 -17.55 49.15
CA SER A 70 16.40 -17.55 50.54
C SER A 70 15.15 -16.72 50.85
N ASP A 71 14.38 -16.31 49.83
CA ASP A 71 13.05 -15.72 50.01
C ASP A 71 11.96 -16.35 49.13
N SER A 72 12.13 -17.60 48.69
CA SER A 72 11.17 -18.35 47.84
C SER A 72 9.94 -18.85 48.63
N ALA A 73 9.38 -18.02 49.50
CA ALA A 73 8.10 -18.27 50.13
C ALA A 73 6.96 -17.72 49.24
N ARG A 74 6.41 -18.60 48.40
CA ARG A 74 5.07 -18.54 47.81
C ARG A 74 4.87 -17.54 46.65
N HIS A 75 5.45 -17.83 45.50
CA HIS A 75 4.86 -17.36 44.25
C HIS A 75 3.71 -18.29 43.87
N SER A 76 2.51 -17.74 43.78
CA SER A 76 1.25 -18.45 43.61
C SER A 76 1.20 -19.23 42.30
N ASP A 77 1.47 -20.53 42.37
CA ASP A 77 1.11 -21.47 41.31
C ASP A 77 -0.41 -21.41 41.09
N LEU A 78 -0.83 -20.72 40.05
CA LEU A 78 -2.24 -20.69 39.68
C LEU A 78 -2.56 -22.00 38.96
N GLN A 79 -3.49 -22.75 39.55
CA GLN A 79 -4.02 -23.97 38.96
C GLN A 79 -5.47 -23.74 38.54
N ILE A 80 -5.81 -24.19 37.34
CA ILE A 80 -7.17 -24.13 36.81
C ILE A 80 -7.62 -25.50 36.28
N TYR A 81 -8.92 -25.75 36.44
CA TYR A 81 -9.57 -27.01 36.11
C TYR A 81 -10.29 -26.89 34.77
N LEU A 82 -9.80 -27.62 33.76
CA LEU A 82 -10.21 -27.51 32.37
C LEU A 82 -10.74 -28.83 31.81
N HIS A 83 -11.38 -28.75 30.65
CA HIS A 83 -11.94 -29.89 29.94
C HIS A 83 -11.18 -30.14 28.65
N SER A 84 -10.60 -31.34 28.51
CA SER A 84 -9.81 -31.78 27.34
C SER A 84 -10.54 -31.54 26.03
N ARG A 85 -11.85 -31.83 26.00
CA ARG A 85 -12.75 -31.63 24.85
C ARG A 85 -12.96 -30.17 24.46
N VAL A 86 -12.78 -29.24 25.40
CA VAL A 86 -12.96 -27.81 25.15
C VAL A 86 -11.63 -27.19 24.76
N ILE A 87 -10.56 -27.47 25.50
CA ILE A 87 -9.25 -26.87 25.24
C ILE A 87 -8.59 -27.40 23.96
N SER A 88 -8.96 -28.60 23.48
CA SER A 88 -8.52 -29.17 22.20
C SER A 88 -8.95 -28.35 20.97
N ARG A 89 -9.80 -27.34 21.14
CA ARG A 89 -10.09 -26.34 20.11
C ARG A 89 -8.86 -25.52 19.72
N ALA A 90 -7.96 -25.29 20.67
CA ALA A 90 -6.64 -24.72 20.42
C ALA A 90 -5.67 -25.86 20.02
N LYS A 91 -4.96 -25.69 18.90
CA LYS A 91 -4.10 -26.77 18.36
C LYS A 91 -2.93 -27.09 19.29
N TYR A 92 -2.48 -26.11 20.08
CA TYR A 92 -1.47 -26.33 21.11
C TYR A 92 -1.91 -27.43 22.10
N PHE A 93 -3.11 -27.33 22.67
CA PHE A 93 -3.59 -28.35 23.61
C PHE A 93 -4.01 -29.65 22.92
N SER A 94 -4.55 -29.61 21.70
CA SER A 94 -4.89 -30.84 20.99
C SER A 94 -3.66 -31.71 20.69
N THR A 95 -2.52 -31.08 20.41
CA THR A 95 -1.25 -31.78 20.22
C THR A 95 -0.71 -32.31 21.55
N LEU A 96 -0.70 -31.52 22.63
CA LEU A 96 -0.27 -31.97 23.96
C LEU A 96 -1.11 -33.13 24.51
N LEU A 97 -2.42 -33.11 24.27
CA LEU A 97 -3.34 -34.15 24.74
C LEU A 97 -3.33 -35.39 23.86
N SER A 98 -2.65 -35.39 22.71
CA SER A 98 -2.55 -36.57 21.85
C SER A 98 -1.64 -37.66 22.45
N ASP A 99 -1.97 -38.93 22.21
CA ASP A 99 -1.31 -40.11 22.79
C ASP A 99 0.22 -40.13 22.65
N ARG A 100 0.76 -39.47 21.61
CA ARG A 100 2.22 -39.42 21.36
C ARG A 100 3.02 -38.68 22.42
N TRP A 101 2.44 -37.64 23.03
CA TRP A 101 3.13 -36.86 24.07
C TRP A 101 2.97 -37.46 25.47
N GLN A 102 1.91 -38.24 25.68
CA GLN A 102 1.64 -38.94 26.93
C GLN A 102 2.65 -40.06 27.20
N HIS A 103 3.08 -40.81 26.17
CA HIS A 103 4.08 -41.87 26.32
C HIS A 103 5.49 -41.36 26.66
N GLN A 104 5.84 -40.13 26.26
CA GLN A 104 7.15 -39.55 26.54
C GLN A 104 7.28 -39.03 27.98
N ALA A 105 6.21 -38.50 28.55
CA ALA A 105 6.16 -38.11 29.97
C ALA A 105 6.17 -39.33 30.91
N ASN A 106 5.53 -40.44 30.52
CA ASN A 106 5.43 -41.64 31.34
C ASN A 106 6.70 -42.52 31.30
N ASN A 107 7.50 -42.45 30.22
CA ASN A 107 8.75 -43.22 30.10
C ASN A 107 9.92 -42.67 30.91
N HIS A 108 9.86 -41.44 31.42
CA HIS A 108 10.91 -40.88 32.28
C HIS A 108 10.81 -41.31 33.75
N ASN A 109 9.71 -41.95 34.18
CA ASN A 109 9.49 -42.40 35.55
C ASN A 109 9.33 -43.94 35.66
N ALA A 110 9.88 -44.71 34.73
CA ALA A 110 9.94 -46.16 34.85
C ALA A 110 11.13 -46.60 35.73
N GLY A 111 11.07 -46.23 37.00
CA GLY A 111 12.01 -46.65 38.03
C GLY A 111 11.28 -46.78 39.36
N HIS A 112 11.04 -48.02 39.76
CA HIS A 112 10.58 -48.48 41.08
C HIS A 112 9.05 -48.58 41.33
N ASP A 113 8.60 -49.84 41.30
CA ASP A 113 7.55 -50.48 42.11
C ASP A 113 6.47 -49.60 42.77
N SER A 114 5.24 -49.67 42.23
CA SER A 114 4.06 -49.97 43.07
C SER A 114 2.87 -50.38 42.20
N ARG A 115 2.58 -51.68 42.16
CA ARG A 115 1.27 -52.21 41.79
C ARG A 115 0.33 -52.02 42.98
N THR A 116 -0.27 -50.84 43.11
CA THR A 116 -1.46 -50.67 43.95
C THR A 116 -2.32 -49.51 43.46
N ILE A 117 -3.63 -49.77 43.32
CA ILE A 117 -4.73 -48.86 42.98
C ILE A 117 -4.92 -48.57 41.47
N ALA A 118 -5.48 -49.56 40.79
CA ALA A 118 -6.39 -49.28 39.68
C ALA A 118 -7.74 -48.83 40.27
N ASN A 119 -8.01 -47.52 40.30
CA ASN A 119 -9.33 -46.95 40.02
C ASN A 119 -9.31 -45.41 40.00
N CYS A 120 -10.02 -44.85 39.02
CA CYS A 120 -10.59 -43.49 38.92
C CYS A 120 -9.67 -42.27 39.17
N ASN A 121 -9.05 -41.76 38.10
CA ASN A 121 -9.21 -40.38 37.57
C ASN A 121 -8.04 -40.10 36.61
N ASN A 122 -8.23 -40.34 35.31
CA ASN A 122 -7.25 -39.99 34.27
C ASN A 122 -7.23 -38.46 34.06
N MET A 123 -6.81 -37.71 35.07
CA MET A 123 -6.68 -36.26 34.99
C MET A 123 -5.34 -35.91 34.31
N PHE A 124 -5.38 -35.12 33.25
CA PHE A 124 -4.17 -34.63 32.58
C PHE A 124 -3.57 -33.48 33.37
N HIS A 125 -2.27 -33.53 33.66
CA HIS A 125 -1.54 -32.43 34.28
C HIS A 125 -0.67 -31.75 33.23
N LEU A 126 -0.98 -30.49 32.95
CA LEU A 126 -0.26 -29.65 31.98
C LEU A 126 0.40 -28.48 32.70
N ASN A 127 1.56 -28.06 32.22
CA ASN A 127 2.25 -26.86 32.69
C ASN A 127 2.37 -25.88 31.53
N LEU A 128 2.06 -24.61 31.78
CA LEU A 128 2.22 -23.52 30.81
C LEU A 128 3.07 -22.42 31.43
N GLY A 129 4.20 -22.15 30.79
CA GLY A 129 5.10 -21.06 31.19
C GLY A 129 4.53 -19.74 30.72
N VAL A 130 4.50 -18.74 31.61
CA VAL A 130 4.05 -17.39 31.28
C VAL A 130 5.13 -16.40 31.69
N HIS A 131 5.34 -15.38 30.87
CA HIS A 131 6.34 -14.34 31.12
C HIS A 131 5.90 -13.34 32.20
N ASP A 132 4.59 -13.04 32.28
CA ASP A 132 3.98 -12.07 33.19
C ASP A 132 2.68 -12.61 33.85
N ASP A 133 1.75 -11.73 34.22
CA ASP A 133 0.45 -12.06 34.82
C ASP A 133 -0.40 -12.97 33.88
N PRO A 134 -0.89 -14.13 34.35
CA PRO A 134 -1.65 -15.07 33.52
C PRO A 134 -3.06 -14.58 33.15
N THR A 135 -3.48 -13.37 33.54
CA THR A 135 -4.84 -12.84 33.27
C THR A 135 -5.25 -12.93 31.81
N VAL A 136 -4.39 -12.51 30.87
CA VAL A 136 -4.68 -12.60 29.43
C VAL A 136 -4.82 -14.06 28.99
N HIS A 137 -3.98 -14.96 29.50
CA HIS A 137 -4.07 -16.40 29.22
C HIS A 137 -5.39 -16.98 29.73
N LEU A 138 -5.83 -16.60 30.94
CA LEU A 138 -7.12 -17.00 31.47
C LEU A 138 -8.27 -16.49 30.59
N THR A 139 -8.20 -15.26 30.10
CA THR A 139 -9.19 -14.70 29.18
C THR A 139 -9.26 -15.51 27.88
N VAL A 140 -8.12 -15.85 27.28
CA VAL A 140 -8.08 -16.68 26.05
C VAL A 140 -8.61 -18.09 26.31
N LEU A 141 -8.26 -18.69 27.44
CA LEU A 141 -8.78 -20.01 27.83
C LEU A 141 -10.29 -19.96 28.10
N GLN A 142 -10.80 -18.88 28.67
CA GLN A 142 -12.23 -18.68 28.85
C GLN A 142 -12.96 -18.52 27.52
N LEU A 143 -12.34 -17.85 26.53
CA LEU A 143 -12.88 -17.74 25.16
C LEU A 143 -13.01 -19.11 24.48
N LEU A 144 -12.17 -20.09 24.81
CA LEU A 144 -12.35 -21.48 24.33
C LEU A 144 -13.67 -22.08 24.81
N TYR A 145 -14.24 -21.60 25.91
CA TYR A 145 -15.53 -22.05 26.44
C TYR A 145 -16.70 -21.20 25.91
N THR A 146 -16.56 -19.87 25.94
CA THR A 146 -17.67 -18.95 25.72
C THR A 146 -17.89 -18.57 24.25
N TYR A 147 -16.82 -18.54 23.44
CA TYR A 147 -16.80 -17.92 22.11
C TYR A 147 -17.30 -16.47 22.08
N ASP A 148 -17.25 -15.77 23.21
CA ASP A 148 -17.77 -14.41 23.34
C ASP A 148 -16.74 -13.36 22.90
N PHE A 149 -16.24 -13.51 21.67
CA PHE A 149 -15.25 -12.59 21.10
C PHE A 149 -15.71 -11.13 21.04
N PRO A 150 -16.97 -10.82 20.66
CA PRO A 150 -17.39 -9.42 20.51
C PRO A 150 -17.42 -8.63 21.82
N THR A 151 -17.63 -9.29 22.96
CA THR A 151 -17.68 -8.61 24.26
C THR A 151 -16.28 -8.46 24.86
N VAL A 152 -15.43 -9.47 24.66
CA VAL A 152 -14.07 -9.50 25.21
C VAL A 152 -13.12 -8.64 24.38
N ILE A 153 -13.18 -8.73 23.06
CA ILE A 153 -12.37 -7.92 22.13
C ILE A 153 -13.10 -6.59 21.89
N ALA A 154 -13.10 -5.72 22.90
CA ALA A 154 -13.83 -4.46 22.87
C ALA A 154 -12.98 -3.24 22.45
N SER A 155 -11.66 -3.39 22.38
CA SER A 155 -10.72 -2.31 22.04
C SER A 155 -9.49 -2.82 21.30
N ALA A 156 -8.78 -1.93 20.59
CA ALA A 156 -7.55 -2.26 19.89
C ALA A 156 -6.45 -2.72 20.87
N SER A 157 -6.30 -2.07 22.03
CA SER A 157 -5.41 -2.53 23.10
C SER A 157 -5.71 -3.97 23.54
N THR A 158 -6.98 -4.28 23.81
CA THR A 158 -7.37 -5.63 24.24
C THR A 158 -7.12 -6.67 23.14
N ALA A 159 -7.40 -6.32 21.88
CA ALA A 159 -7.08 -7.19 20.74
C ALA A 159 -5.57 -7.46 20.63
N LEU A 160 -4.74 -6.43 20.85
CA LEU A 160 -3.27 -6.52 20.79
C LEU A 160 -2.66 -7.27 21.98
N GLU A 161 -3.31 -7.29 23.13
CA GLU A 161 -2.91 -8.11 24.28
C GLU A 161 -3.28 -9.59 24.08
N ILE A 162 -4.48 -9.85 23.54
CA ILE A 162 -5.00 -11.21 23.32
C ILE A 162 -4.30 -11.91 22.15
N LEU A 163 -4.02 -11.20 21.06
CA LEU A 163 -3.55 -11.78 19.80
C LEU A 163 -2.25 -12.61 19.95
N PRO A 164 -1.20 -12.14 20.66
CA PRO A 164 0.01 -12.94 20.88
C PRO A 164 -0.26 -14.28 21.58
N VAL A 165 -1.11 -14.28 22.61
CA VAL A 165 -1.48 -15.48 23.35
C VAL A 165 -2.34 -16.42 22.49
N ALA A 166 -3.23 -15.87 21.67
CA ALA A 166 -4.01 -16.65 20.72
C ALA A 166 -3.12 -17.32 19.66
N LEU A 167 -2.06 -16.64 19.20
CA LEU A 167 -1.07 -17.19 18.29
C LEU A 167 -0.23 -18.30 18.96
N GLU A 168 0.22 -18.08 20.20
CA GLU A 168 0.96 -19.06 20.99
C GLU A 168 0.18 -20.36 21.17
N LEU A 169 -1.11 -20.25 21.54
CA LEU A 169 -1.99 -21.40 21.73
C LEU A 169 -2.52 -21.98 20.41
N LEU A 170 -2.20 -21.36 19.26
CA LEU A 170 -2.71 -21.73 17.94
C LEU A 170 -4.26 -21.80 17.94
N PHE A 171 -4.90 -20.79 18.54
CA PHE A 171 -6.35 -20.65 18.61
C PHE A 171 -6.88 -19.79 17.45
N GLU A 172 -7.06 -20.44 16.30
CA GLU A 172 -7.38 -19.83 15.00
C GLU A 172 -8.59 -18.90 15.02
N ASP A 173 -9.67 -19.29 15.70
CA ASP A 173 -10.90 -18.49 15.72
C ASP A 173 -10.68 -17.17 16.47
N CYS A 174 -9.87 -17.19 17.53
CA CYS A 174 -9.52 -16.00 18.29
C CYS A 174 -8.56 -15.09 17.52
N VAL A 175 -7.57 -15.67 16.83
CA VAL A 175 -6.67 -14.91 15.94
C VAL A 175 -7.48 -14.15 14.89
N LYS A 176 -8.38 -14.85 14.19
CA LYS A 176 -9.28 -14.23 13.19
C LYS A 176 -10.18 -13.16 13.80
N ALA A 177 -10.69 -13.35 15.01
CA ALA A 177 -11.52 -12.36 15.68
C ALA A 177 -10.73 -11.09 16.02
N CYS A 178 -9.51 -11.24 16.56
CA CYS A 178 -8.60 -10.13 16.83
C CYS A 178 -8.23 -9.37 15.56
N VAL A 179 -7.83 -10.07 14.50
CA VAL A 179 -7.43 -9.46 13.21
C VAL A 179 -8.59 -8.69 12.60
N LYS A 180 -9.78 -9.29 12.51
CA LYS A 180 -10.99 -8.60 11.99
C LYS A 180 -11.37 -7.37 12.80
N PHE A 181 -11.22 -7.44 14.13
CA PHE A 181 -11.48 -6.28 14.98
C PHE A 181 -10.46 -5.16 14.70
N LEU A 182 -9.17 -5.49 14.66
CA LEU A 182 -8.10 -4.54 14.37
C LEU A 182 -8.26 -3.92 12.98
N GLU A 183 -8.69 -4.69 11.98
CA GLU A 183 -9.01 -4.19 10.64
C GLU A 183 -10.13 -3.12 10.66
N ALA A 184 -11.11 -3.25 11.54
CA ALA A 184 -12.31 -2.42 11.55
C ALA A 184 -12.19 -1.12 12.37
N VAL A 185 -11.20 -0.99 13.26
CA VAL A 185 -11.09 0.11 14.22
C VAL A 185 -9.92 1.06 13.91
N PRO A 186 -9.97 2.34 14.32
CA PRO A 186 -8.80 3.23 14.25
C PRO A 186 -7.72 2.83 15.26
N TRP A 187 -6.46 3.15 14.97
CA TRP A 187 -5.31 2.87 15.83
C TRP A 187 -4.64 4.18 16.24
N SER A 188 -4.14 4.23 17.47
CA SER A 188 -3.10 5.19 17.87
C SER A 188 -1.75 4.81 17.25
N GLU A 189 -0.78 5.73 17.27
CA GLU A 189 0.56 5.49 16.73
C GLU A 189 1.26 4.32 17.45
N GLU A 190 1.09 4.21 18.77
CA GLU A 190 1.64 3.13 19.57
C GLU A 190 0.99 1.78 19.27
N GLU A 191 -0.31 1.76 18.95
CA GLU A 191 -1.04 0.56 18.55
C GLU A 191 -0.65 0.13 17.14
N GLU A 192 -0.54 1.05 16.19
CA GLU A 192 -0.08 0.77 14.82
C GLU A 192 1.29 0.10 14.84
N LYS A 193 2.24 0.64 15.61
CA LYS A 193 3.58 0.03 15.76
C LYS A 193 3.50 -1.41 16.28
N ARG A 194 2.59 -1.67 17.22
CA ARG A 194 2.36 -3.03 17.75
C ARG A 194 1.71 -3.94 16.71
N VAL A 195 0.69 -3.47 15.99
CA VAL A 195 0.09 -4.20 14.86
C VAL A 195 1.18 -4.63 13.87
N LEU A 196 2.01 -3.68 13.41
CA LEU A 196 3.09 -3.94 12.47
C LEU A 196 4.10 -4.98 12.97
N SER A 197 4.39 -4.99 14.28
CA SER A 197 5.29 -5.98 14.88
C SER A 197 4.73 -7.41 14.91
N LEU A 198 3.41 -7.56 14.90
CA LEU A 198 2.72 -8.86 14.95
C LEU A 198 2.47 -9.44 13.54
N ILE A 199 2.41 -8.60 12.50
CA ILE A 199 2.18 -9.03 11.12
C ILE A 199 3.07 -10.20 10.66
N PRO A 200 4.40 -10.24 10.94
CA PRO A 200 5.24 -11.36 10.54
C PRO A 200 4.88 -12.71 11.18
N LEU A 201 4.09 -12.70 12.26
CA LEU A 201 3.64 -13.90 12.98
C LEU A 201 2.28 -14.40 12.48
N LEU A 202 1.58 -13.61 11.65
CA LEU A 202 0.28 -13.95 11.09
C LEU A 202 0.41 -14.74 9.79
N ARG A 203 -0.68 -15.38 9.37
CA ARG A 203 -0.74 -15.97 8.03
C ARG A 203 -0.83 -14.91 6.93
N GLU A 204 -0.58 -15.33 5.70
CA GLU A 204 -0.67 -14.45 4.53
C GLU A 204 -2.05 -13.77 4.44
N GLU A 205 -3.15 -14.47 4.67
CA GLU A 205 -4.48 -13.90 4.59
C GLU A 205 -4.72 -12.81 5.65
N GLU A 206 -4.37 -13.11 6.90
CA GLU A 206 -4.53 -12.21 8.07
C GLU A 206 -3.59 -11.00 7.98
N SER A 207 -2.35 -11.22 7.53
CA SER A 207 -1.36 -10.16 7.34
C SER A 207 -1.80 -9.19 6.24
N LYS A 208 -2.40 -9.68 5.14
CA LYS A 208 -2.86 -8.86 4.03
C LYS A 208 -3.98 -7.91 4.43
N GLU A 209 -4.93 -8.36 5.26
CA GLU A 209 -6.03 -7.54 5.78
C GLU A 209 -5.50 -6.32 6.56
N LEU A 210 -4.51 -6.54 7.45
CA LEU A 210 -3.92 -5.46 8.25
C LEU A 210 -2.98 -4.57 7.44
N LEU A 211 -2.17 -5.15 6.53
CA LEU A 211 -1.26 -4.40 5.67
C LEU A 211 -2.00 -3.45 4.73
N ALA A 212 -3.19 -3.82 4.22
CA ALA A 212 -3.98 -2.97 3.34
C ALA A 212 -4.36 -1.62 3.98
N ARG A 213 -4.35 -1.50 5.31
CA ARG A 213 -4.64 -0.25 6.03
C ARG A 213 -3.46 0.71 6.09
N VAL A 214 -2.24 0.19 6.05
CA VAL A 214 -0.99 0.95 6.23
C VAL A 214 -0.22 1.08 4.92
N SER A 215 -0.40 0.15 3.98
CA SER A 215 0.09 0.32 2.64
C SER A 215 -0.84 1.29 1.92
N PRO A 216 -0.39 2.49 1.49
CA PRO A 216 -1.11 3.18 0.44
C PRO A 216 -1.25 2.18 -0.71
N GLY A 217 -2.47 2.03 -1.23
CA GLY A 217 -2.70 1.23 -2.43
C GLY A 217 -1.66 1.60 -3.48
N GLU A 218 -1.14 0.57 -4.14
CA GLU A 218 -0.10 0.50 -5.18
C GLU A 218 0.41 1.84 -5.73
N ASP A 219 1.74 1.93 -5.94
CA ASP A 219 2.54 3.07 -6.45
C ASP A 219 1.86 4.00 -7.49
N ASP A 220 0.87 3.49 -8.23
CA ASP A 220 -0.06 4.21 -9.11
C ASP A 220 -0.66 5.49 -8.50
N PHE A 221 -1.10 5.51 -7.24
CA PHE A 221 -1.69 6.74 -6.66
C PHE A 221 -0.67 7.86 -6.54
N CYS A 222 0.55 7.54 -6.11
CA CYS A 222 1.61 8.52 -5.98
C CYS A 222 2.14 8.95 -7.36
N GLU A 223 2.16 8.04 -8.34
CA GLU A 223 2.55 8.33 -9.72
C GLU A 223 1.56 9.23 -10.43
N GLU A 224 0.26 8.98 -10.30
CA GLU A 224 -0.79 9.83 -10.89
C GLU A 224 -0.81 11.22 -10.24
N MET A 225 -0.59 11.30 -8.92
CA MET A 225 -0.40 12.59 -8.24
C MET A 225 0.82 13.35 -8.79
N LEU A 226 1.97 12.67 -8.88
CA LEU A 226 3.22 13.27 -9.38
C LEU A 226 3.08 13.70 -10.84
N HIS A 227 2.41 12.89 -11.66
CA HIS A 227 2.09 13.18 -13.05
C HIS A 227 1.24 14.45 -13.16
N GLY A 228 0.15 14.54 -12.39
CA GLY A 228 -0.70 15.73 -12.34
C GLY A 228 0.05 17.00 -11.93
N LEU A 229 1.00 16.89 -10.99
CA LEU A 229 1.86 18.01 -10.59
C LEU A 229 2.82 18.43 -11.71
N ILE A 230 3.41 17.48 -12.44
CA ILE A 230 4.26 17.75 -13.60
C ILE A 230 3.45 18.42 -14.73
N GLU A 231 2.25 17.93 -15.03
CA GLU A 231 1.36 18.57 -15.99
C GLU A 231 1.02 20.01 -15.58
N LYS A 232 0.71 20.25 -14.31
CA LYS A 232 0.50 21.63 -13.81
C LYS A 232 1.76 22.48 -13.90
N ALA A 233 2.95 21.91 -13.67
CA ALA A 233 4.21 22.62 -13.85
C ALA A 233 4.47 23.00 -15.32
N MET A 234 3.94 22.26 -16.27
CA MET A 234 4.08 22.53 -17.70
C MET A 234 3.01 23.49 -18.23
N TYR A 235 1.73 23.28 -17.89
CA TYR A 235 0.62 23.97 -18.54
C TYR A 235 0.00 25.10 -17.69
N SER A 236 0.45 25.35 -16.46
CA SER A 236 -0.07 26.46 -15.66
C SER A 236 0.34 27.82 -16.24
N GLN A 237 -0.66 28.65 -16.50
CA GLN A 237 -0.48 30.03 -17.00
C GLN A 237 -0.01 31.00 -15.91
N LEU A 238 -0.28 30.71 -14.62
CA LEU A 238 0.16 31.50 -13.47
C LEU A 238 1.22 30.75 -12.66
N ASN A 239 2.24 31.48 -12.18
CA ASN A 239 3.26 31.01 -11.24
C ASN A 239 4.06 29.77 -11.66
N MET A 240 4.19 29.51 -12.97
CA MET A 240 4.89 28.34 -13.52
C MET A 240 6.29 28.12 -12.92
N ALA A 241 7.07 29.20 -12.72
CA ALA A 241 8.41 29.10 -12.14
C ALA A 241 8.38 28.53 -10.71
N PHE A 242 7.45 28.97 -9.87
CA PHE A 242 7.29 28.46 -8.51
C PHE A 242 6.84 27.01 -8.50
N VAL A 243 5.88 26.64 -9.36
CA VAL A 243 5.42 25.24 -9.49
C VAL A 243 6.57 24.35 -9.96
N LYS A 244 7.37 24.78 -10.94
CA LYS A 244 8.56 24.04 -11.41
C LYS A 244 9.62 23.86 -10.32
N VAL A 245 9.86 24.87 -9.50
CA VAL A 245 10.80 24.77 -8.36
C VAL A 245 10.25 23.82 -7.29
N PHE A 246 8.96 23.91 -6.98
CA PHE A 246 8.30 23.01 -6.03
C PHE A 246 8.36 21.56 -6.51
N VAL A 247 7.95 21.29 -7.75
CA VAL A 247 7.98 19.94 -8.34
C VAL A 247 9.42 19.42 -8.43
N ALA A 248 10.39 20.26 -8.78
CA ALA A 248 11.80 19.89 -8.76
C ALA A 248 12.29 19.44 -7.38
N LYS A 249 11.91 20.16 -6.32
CA LYS A 249 12.25 19.79 -4.95
C LYS A 249 11.54 18.49 -4.54
N LEU A 250 10.25 18.39 -4.83
CA LEU A 250 9.45 17.20 -4.54
C LEU A 250 10.05 15.95 -5.20
N LEU A 251 10.40 16.04 -6.49
CA LEU A 251 11.03 14.95 -7.24
C LEU A 251 12.36 14.49 -6.64
N ARG A 252 13.16 15.42 -6.08
CA ARG A 252 14.43 15.11 -5.42
C ARG A 252 14.23 14.39 -4.08
N ASP A 253 13.19 14.78 -3.35
CA ASP A 253 12.87 14.25 -2.03
C ASP A 253 11.90 13.05 -2.10
N PHE A 254 11.54 12.59 -3.30
CA PHE A 254 10.57 11.53 -3.52
C PHE A 254 11.16 10.14 -3.20
N SER A 255 10.46 9.35 -2.39
CA SER A 255 10.97 8.07 -1.85
C SER A 255 11.29 7.04 -2.94
N SER A 256 10.46 6.95 -4.00
CA SER A 256 10.63 5.99 -5.09
C SER A 256 11.23 6.63 -6.34
N ARG A 257 12.56 6.49 -6.52
CA ARG A 257 13.26 6.95 -7.73
C ARG A 257 12.68 6.32 -9.00
N GLU A 258 12.24 5.07 -8.91
CA GLU A 258 11.72 4.30 -10.04
C GLU A 258 10.35 4.81 -10.50
N SER A 259 9.47 5.15 -9.55
CA SER A 259 8.19 5.82 -9.85
C SER A 259 8.42 7.22 -10.45
N ALA A 260 9.35 8.00 -9.90
CA ALA A 260 9.71 9.29 -10.47
C ALA A 260 10.26 9.17 -11.91
N ARG A 261 11.06 8.13 -12.19
CA ARG A 261 11.54 7.81 -13.55
C ARG A 261 10.37 7.56 -14.49
N ARG A 262 9.45 6.65 -14.15
CA ARG A 262 8.29 6.29 -14.99
C ARG A 262 7.42 7.51 -15.32
N VAL A 263 7.13 8.35 -14.34
CA VAL A 263 6.32 9.56 -14.54
C VAL A 263 7.04 10.58 -15.43
N LEU A 264 8.36 10.78 -15.25
CA LEU A 264 9.15 11.68 -16.08
C LEU A 264 9.30 11.16 -17.52
N GLU A 265 9.49 9.86 -17.71
CA GLU A 265 9.49 9.22 -19.04
C GLU A 265 8.14 9.44 -19.74
N ARG A 266 7.02 9.18 -19.06
CA ARG A 266 5.67 9.43 -19.60
C ARG A 266 5.48 10.88 -20.05
N ALA A 267 5.91 11.84 -19.23
CA ALA A 267 5.81 13.27 -19.56
C ALA A 267 6.75 13.65 -20.72
N PHE A 268 7.97 13.10 -20.76
CA PHE A 268 8.93 13.33 -21.83
C PHE A 268 8.39 12.83 -23.17
N ASP A 269 7.90 11.59 -23.22
CA ASP A 269 7.37 10.96 -24.43
C ASP A 269 6.18 11.74 -25.00
N ALA A 270 5.28 12.19 -24.12
CA ALA A 270 4.13 13.00 -24.52
C ALA A 270 4.56 14.33 -25.15
N ASN A 271 5.50 15.05 -24.53
CA ASN A 271 5.96 16.35 -25.05
C ASN A 271 6.82 16.18 -26.32
N LEU A 272 7.64 15.13 -26.39
CA LEU A 272 8.48 14.83 -27.56
C LEU A 272 7.60 14.53 -28.76
N ARG A 273 6.56 13.71 -28.58
CA ARG A 273 5.56 13.42 -29.60
C ARG A 273 4.88 14.70 -30.11
N ILE A 274 4.42 15.58 -29.22
CA ILE A 274 3.80 16.86 -29.62
C ILE A 274 4.76 17.73 -30.44
N VAL A 275 6.04 17.81 -30.07
CA VAL A 275 7.05 18.57 -30.83
C VAL A 275 7.24 17.97 -32.23
N LYS A 276 7.32 16.63 -32.33
CA LYS A 276 7.50 15.93 -33.61
C LYS A 276 6.31 16.15 -34.54
N GLU A 277 5.09 15.88 -34.06
CA GLU A 277 3.85 16.07 -34.82
C GLU A 277 3.69 17.54 -35.26
N SER A 278 3.99 18.49 -34.38
CA SER A 278 3.94 19.92 -34.72
C SER A 278 4.94 20.28 -35.83
N LEU A 279 6.15 19.71 -35.79
CA LEU A 279 7.18 20.03 -36.76
C LEU A 279 6.94 19.36 -38.12
N GLU A 280 6.39 18.15 -38.11
CA GLU A 280 5.90 17.45 -39.30
C GLU A 280 4.78 18.26 -39.98
N GLN A 281 3.77 18.68 -39.21
CA GLN A 281 2.64 19.49 -39.72
C GLN A 281 3.09 20.86 -40.24
N TYR A 282 4.17 21.43 -39.68
CA TYR A 282 4.78 22.64 -40.21
C TYR A 282 5.53 22.41 -41.53
N SER A 283 6.33 21.33 -41.59
CA SER A 283 7.28 21.06 -42.69
C SER A 283 6.65 20.42 -43.92
N SER A 284 5.56 19.69 -43.74
CA SER A 284 4.78 19.05 -44.81
C SER A 284 3.29 19.19 -44.51
N PRO A 285 2.74 20.41 -44.63
CA PRO A 285 1.33 20.64 -44.36
C PRO A 285 0.43 19.89 -45.36
N ASP A 286 -0.43 19.02 -44.87
CA ASP A 286 -1.47 18.33 -45.67
C ASP A 286 -2.81 19.06 -45.54
N PHE A 287 -2.88 20.32 -45.99
CA PHE A 287 -4.14 21.06 -46.03
C PHE A 287 -4.39 21.69 -47.41
N ARG A 288 -5.68 21.69 -47.79
CA ARG A 288 -6.22 22.46 -48.92
C ARG A 288 -6.99 23.66 -48.38
N GLY A 289 -6.29 24.62 -47.77
CA GLY A 289 -6.85 25.86 -47.22
C GLY A 289 -6.41 27.09 -48.01
N ASP A 290 -7.00 28.25 -47.72
CA ASP A 290 -6.49 29.54 -48.23
C ASP A 290 -5.08 29.81 -47.67
N HIS A 291 -4.28 30.63 -48.37
CA HIS A 291 -2.89 30.95 -48.00
C HIS A 291 -2.78 31.54 -46.59
N ASN A 292 -3.77 32.36 -46.19
CA ASN A 292 -3.79 32.95 -44.85
C ASN A 292 -4.07 31.91 -43.75
N GLU A 293 -4.95 30.94 -44.01
CA GLU A 293 -5.26 29.86 -43.06
C GLU A 293 -4.05 28.93 -42.90
N THR A 294 -3.43 28.59 -44.03
CA THR A 294 -2.17 27.84 -44.14
C THR A 294 -1.08 28.43 -43.25
N GLU A 295 -0.83 29.74 -43.39
CA GLU A 295 0.23 30.44 -42.67
C GLU A 295 -0.10 30.55 -41.16
N ALA A 296 -1.37 30.76 -40.80
CA ALA A 296 -1.81 30.80 -39.41
C ALA A 296 -1.64 29.44 -38.71
N ILE A 297 -1.99 28.34 -39.39
CA ILE A 297 -1.82 26.97 -38.89
C ILE A 297 -0.34 26.64 -38.71
N GLN A 298 0.50 26.96 -39.69
CA GLN A 298 1.94 26.79 -39.59
C GLN A 298 2.56 27.57 -38.40
N ARG A 299 2.13 28.82 -38.18
CA ARG A 299 2.54 29.60 -37.00
C ARG A 299 2.14 28.92 -35.69
N LEU A 300 0.91 28.40 -35.62
CA LEU A 300 0.43 27.67 -34.45
C LEU A 300 1.30 26.45 -34.16
N HIS A 301 1.62 25.64 -35.17
CA HIS A 301 2.48 24.48 -35.00
C HIS A 301 3.88 24.85 -34.50
N LEU A 302 4.49 25.90 -35.05
CA LEU A 302 5.79 26.38 -34.55
C LEU A 302 5.73 26.87 -33.09
N HIS A 303 4.66 27.59 -32.70
CA HIS A 303 4.47 27.99 -31.30
C HIS A 303 4.27 26.80 -30.37
N THR A 304 3.51 25.79 -30.80
CA THR A 304 3.31 24.54 -30.07
C THR A 304 4.63 23.78 -29.89
N ALA A 305 5.42 23.65 -30.97
CA ALA A 305 6.75 23.04 -30.92
C ALA A 305 7.70 23.81 -29.98
N MET A 306 7.68 25.14 -30.01
CA MET A 306 8.50 25.97 -29.11
C MET A 306 8.12 25.79 -27.64
N THR A 307 6.82 25.76 -27.34
CA THR A 307 6.33 25.63 -25.97
C THR A 307 6.69 24.26 -25.38
N ASN A 308 6.37 23.19 -26.11
CA ASN A 308 6.70 21.83 -25.67
C ASN A 308 8.22 21.57 -25.70
N GLY A 309 8.98 22.24 -26.58
CA GLY A 309 10.43 22.22 -26.55
C GLY A 309 11.01 22.78 -25.25
N ARG A 310 10.43 23.86 -24.71
CA ARG A 310 10.83 24.40 -23.38
C ARG A 310 10.47 23.43 -22.25
N HIS A 311 9.38 22.69 -22.38
CA HIS A 311 8.99 21.66 -21.42
C HIS A 311 9.98 20.49 -21.44
N LEU A 312 10.32 20.00 -22.63
CA LEU A 312 11.35 18.97 -22.83
C LEU A 312 12.68 19.39 -22.21
N LEU A 313 13.12 20.63 -22.43
CA LEU A 313 14.35 21.13 -21.82
C LEU A 313 14.31 21.04 -20.29
N TRP A 314 13.19 21.44 -19.67
CA TRP A 314 13.02 21.36 -18.23
C TRP A 314 12.97 19.90 -17.74
N LEU A 315 12.23 19.03 -18.43
CA LEU A 315 12.15 17.59 -18.12
C LEU A 315 13.53 16.93 -18.19
N VAL A 316 14.28 17.18 -19.26
CA VAL A 316 15.66 16.70 -19.44
C VAL A 316 16.54 17.13 -18.26
N GLU A 317 16.43 18.39 -17.81
CA GLU A 317 17.17 18.84 -16.63
C GLU A 317 16.79 18.08 -15.37
N ARG A 318 15.51 17.76 -15.15
CA ARG A 318 15.05 16.96 -14.00
C ARG A 318 15.55 15.51 -14.10
N MET A 319 15.42 14.89 -15.27
CA MET A 319 15.84 13.51 -15.51
C MET A 319 17.35 13.34 -15.33
N ILE A 320 18.17 14.31 -15.78
CA ILE A 320 19.62 14.32 -15.57
C ILE A 320 19.95 14.50 -14.09
N GLU A 321 19.28 15.44 -13.39
CA GLU A 321 19.50 15.67 -11.96
C GLU A 321 19.24 14.40 -11.12
N LEU A 322 18.21 13.64 -11.48
CA LEU A 322 17.84 12.38 -10.83
C LEU A 322 18.61 11.15 -11.34
N LYS A 323 19.41 11.30 -12.41
CA LYS A 323 20.12 10.21 -13.10
C LYS A 323 19.18 9.12 -13.64
N VAL A 324 18.11 9.53 -14.32
CA VAL A 324 17.08 8.63 -14.89
C VAL A 324 16.76 8.96 -16.35
N ALA A 325 17.73 9.54 -17.08
CA ALA A 325 17.56 10.02 -18.44
C ALA A 325 17.91 8.99 -19.53
N ASP A 326 18.18 7.72 -19.19
CA ASP A 326 18.67 6.71 -20.13
C ASP A 326 17.69 6.47 -21.29
N SER A 327 16.39 6.35 -20.98
CA SER A 327 15.32 6.24 -21.98
C SER A 327 15.22 7.51 -22.85
N ALA A 328 15.30 8.70 -22.24
CA ALA A 328 15.26 9.98 -22.96
C ALA A 328 16.45 10.13 -23.92
N VAL A 329 17.66 9.71 -23.52
CA VAL A 329 18.84 9.70 -24.41
C VAL A 329 18.58 8.81 -25.62
N LYS A 330 18.12 7.57 -25.40
CA LYS A 330 17.81 6.63 -26.48
C LYS A 330 16.78 7.23 -27.44
N GLN A 331 15.65 7.65 -26.91
CA GLN A 331 14.58 8.25 -27.71
C GLN A 331 15.01 9.52 -28.44
N TRP A 332 15.84 10.37 -27.84
CA TRP A 332 16.32 11.59 -28.49
C TRP A 332 17.32 11.29 -29.62
N SER A 333 18.12 10.23 -29.49
CA SER A 333 19.14 9.84 -30.49
C SER A 333 18.55 9.15 -31.73
N GLU A 334 17.48 8.38 -31.58
CA GLU A 334 16.87 7.57 -32.65
C GLU A 334 15.81 8.36 -33.43
N GLN A 335 16.22 9.44 -34.11
CA GLN A 335 15.29 10.45 -34.66
C GLN A 335 15.55 10.88 -36.11
N ALA A 336 15.56 9.94 -37.06
CA ALA A 336 15.79 10.24 -38.48
C ALA A 336 14.72 11.15 -39.09
N ALA A 337 13.43 10.80 -38.97
CA ALA A 337 12.33 11.61 -39.53
C ALA A 337 12.26 13.01 -38.91
N PHE A 338 12.33 13.09 -37.58
CA PHE A 338 12.31 14.37 -36.88
C PHE A 338 13.50 15.27 -37.24
N THR A 339 14.69 14.70 -37.48
CA THR A 339 15.85 15.47 -37.97
C THR A 339 15.59 16.05 -39.36
N VAL A 340 14.95 15.29 -40.25
CA VAL A 340 14.55 15.78 -41.58
C VAL A 340 13.55 16.92 -41.46
N ASP A 341 12.58 16.82 -40.56
CA ASP A 341 11.60 17.89 -40.34
C ASP A 341 12.24 19.14 -39.73
N LEU A 342 13.19 19.01 -38.81
CA LEU A 342 13.99 20.15 -38.32
C LEU A 342 14.78 20.82 -39.45
N GLN A 343 15.42 20.03 -40.31
CA GLN A 343 16.16 20.56 -41.44
C GLN A 343 15.26 21.28 -42.44
N LYS A 344 14.07 20.76 -42.72
CA LYS A 344 13.08 21.42 -43.58
C LYS A 344 12.55 22.69 -42.94
N ALA A 345 12.14 22.62 -41.68
CA ALA A 345 11.57 23.72 -40.94
C ALA A 345 12.53 24.92 -40.83
N PHE A 346 13.83 24.65 -40.70
CA PHE A 346 14.86 25.68 -40.59
C PHE A 346 15.54 26.06 -41.92
N ARG A 347 15.10 25.50 -43.05
CA ARG A 347 15.62 25.83 -44.37
C ARG A 347 15.12 27.20 -44.85
N ASP A 348 13.86 27.53 -44.57
CA ASP A 348 13.28 28.85 -44.82
C ASP A 348 13.58 29.78 -43.63
N ASP A 349 13.60 31.10 -43.80
CA ASP A 349 13.83 32.07 -42.72
C ASP A 349 12.52 32.48 -42.01
N ALA A 350 11.37 31.96 -42.43
CA ALA A 350 10.05 32.27 -41.84
C ALA A 350 9.99 32.01 -40.32
N TRP A 351 10.60 30.92 -39.83
CA TRP A 351 10.62 30.58 -38.40
C TRP A 351 11.33 31.63 -37.54
N ARG A 352 12.29 32.40 -38.09
CA ARG A 352 13.05 33.41 -37.34
C ARG A 352 12.15 34.52 -36.80
N ASN A 353 11.08 34.82 -37.54
CA ASN A 353 10.11 35.85 -37.15
C ASN A 353 9.02 35.31 -36.21
N ILE A 354 8.83 33.99 -36.14
CA ILE A 354 7.75 33.35 -35.37
C ILE A 354 8.28 32.84 -34.03
N VAL A 355 9.32 32.01 -34.05
CA VAL A 355 9.92 31.35 -32.88
C VAL A 355 11.45 31.31 -32.97
N PRO A 356 12.14 32.47 -32.92
CA PRO A 356 13.61 32.53 -33.08
C PRO A 356 14.39 31.70 -32.06
N GLY A 357 13.78 31.38 -30.91
CA GLY A 357 14.41 30.57 -29.86
C GLY A 357 14.31 29.05 -30.05
N LEU A 358 13.50 28.54 -30.99
CA LEU A 358 13.25 27.10 -31.13
C LEU A 358 14.53 26.29 -31.41
N PRO A 359 15.40 26.67 -32.36
CA PRO A 359 16.67 25.96 -32.57
C PRO A 359 17.55 25.94 -31.32
N ALA A 360 17.62 27.06 -30.59
CA ALA A 360 18.42 27.14 -29.37
C ALA A 360 17.91 26.21 -28.26
N VAL A 361 16.59 26.05 -28.14
CA VAL A 361 16.00 25.12 -27.17
C VAL A 361 16.29 23.66 -27.55
N MET A 362 16.10 23.29 -28.82
CA MET A 362 16.42 21.95 -29.31
C MET A 362 17.90 21.62 -29.12
N LEU A 363 18.80 22.55 -29.47
CA LEU A 363 20.24 22.40 -29.28
C LEU A 363 20.59 22.20 -27.79
N ARG A 364 19.96 22.96 -26.89
CA ARG A 364 20.20 22.81 -25.44
C ARG A 364 19.78 21.43 -24.92
N CYS A 365 18.66 20.88 -25.39
CA CYS A 365 18.27 19.51 -25.06
C CYS A 365 19.35 18.51 -25.53
N THR A 366 19.74 18.59 -26.80
CA THR A 366 20.80 17.72 -27.37
C THR A 366 22.11 17.85 -26.60
N CYS A 367 22.59 19.08 -26.35
CA CYS A 367 23.83 19.31 -25.63
C CYS A 367 23.80 18.77 -24.20
N LYS A 368 22.69 18.94 -23.47
CA LYS A 368 22.57 18.43 -22.09
C LYS A 368 22.58 16.90 -22.05
N LEU A 369 21.80 16.26 -22.92
CA LEU A 369 21.76 14.79 -23.01
C LEU A 369 23.13 14.24 -23.42
N ALA A 370 23.75 14.79 -24.47
CA ALA A 370 25.08 14.37 -24.92
C ALA A 370 26.16 14.59 -23.84
N SER A 371 26.11 15.71 -23.13
CA SER A 371 27.07 16.00 -22.04
C SER A 371 26.89 15.05 -20.86
N ALA A 372 25.65 14.68 -20.52
CA ALA A 372 25.37 13.71 -19.46
C ALA A 372 25.89 12.31 -19.80
N VAL A 373 25.73 11.88 -21.05
CA VAL A 373 26.32 10.63 -21.55
C VAL A 373 27.85 10.69 -21.52
N ALA A 374 28.45 11.76 -22.06
CA ALA A 374 29.90 11.93 -22.11
C ALA A 374 30.54 11.99 -20.70
N ALA A 375 29.83 12.55 -19.72
CA ALA A 375 30.25 12.59 -18.33
C ALA A 375 30.03 11.26 -17.57
N GLY A 376 29.38 10.27 -18.19
CA GLY A 376 29.03 8.99 -17.55
C GLY A 376 27.97 9.11 -16.45
N THR A 377 27.21 10.22 -16.41
CA THR A 377 26.12 10.40 -15.43
C THR A 377 24.84 9.67 -15.83
N ILE A 378 24.70 9.37 -17.12
CA ILE A 378 23.61 8.62 -17.74
C ILE A 378 24.23 7.54 -18.62
N LEU A 379 23.69 6.32 -18.56
CA LEU A 379 24.17 5.20 -19.37
C LEU A 379 23.40 5.19 -20.69
N SER A 380 24.12 4.99 -21.78
CA SER A 380 23.51 4.75 -23.10
C SER A 380 24.09 3.46 -23.65
N SER A 381 23.22 2.58 -24.15
CA SER A 381 23.65 1.38 -24.86
C SER A 381 24.50 1.79 -26.05
N ARG A 382 25.70 1.20 -26.18
CA ARG A 382 26.56 1.40 -27.33
C ARG A 382 25.80 1.00 -28.59
N GLN A 383 25.57 1.93 -29.52
CA GLN A 383 25.11 1.58 -30.86
C GLN A 383 26.25 0.79 -31.53
N GLU A 384 26.09 -0.52 -31.63
CA GLU A 384 26.92 -1.35 -32.47
C GLU A 384 26.56 -1.03 -33.92
N PHE A 385 27.40 -0.24 -34.58
CA PHE A 385 27.34 -0.11 -36.03
C PHE A 385 27.74 -1.46 -36.60
N ALA A 386 26.78 -2.19 -37.19
CA ALA A 386 27.10 -3.30 -38.06
C ALA A 386 27.83 -2.71 -39.28
N GLU A 387 29.13 -3.05 -39.41
CA GLU A 387 29.96 -2.72 -40.57
C GLU A 387 29.43 -3.35 -41.86
#